data_AF-A0A538SY25-F1
#
_entry.id   AF-A0A538SY25-F1
#
_cell.length_a   1.000
_cell.length_b   1.000
_cell.length_c   1.000
_cell.angle_alpha   90.00
_cell.angle_beta   90.00
_cell.angle_gamma   90.00
#
_symmetry.space_group_name_H-M   'P 1'
#
loop_
_entity.id
_entity.type
_entity.pdbx_description
1 polymer ?
#
loop_
_entity_poly.entity_id
_entity_poly.type
_entity_poly.pdbx_seq_one_letter_code
_entity_poly.pdbx_strand_id
1 'polypeptide(L)'
;SVSWISDRKDLLCAFFLLPALLAYVRYASGRSGRGTRLAYVLSFALVLLACLSKLIAAMVPVILLLLDWLWLERHKKGVGRARILLEKIPFLLVSLTLVAVTSSLSPEAKRAYAVAHLTGFETWLFAFYALLFSIAKTLLPIHLGPIYPRIGLGWMVVGFLLFLVVTAGLALVARRHNRAPLLAWLVYLVLLVPNVAGLSSGMQPVADRYSYLATIGLFLLLGAAIVRAWERGSASRRIALAAGSTALAGILATSTLAQAARWRSSISLWESVVHGAPARRDYVDAYLNLGVAYSEAGRAAEARSLLERAAAVDSSNADVLYNLGVLTYADGDPKQAADRFRAALRLSPRRADAWYNYAIVLDQLGRHEEAVPAMVRAARLGSKDAQEALTGSGLGW
;
A
#
# COMPACT_ATOMS: atom_id res chain seq x y z
N SER A 1 -11.01 -0.01 -1.68
CA SER A 1 -10.51 -0.04 -0.30
C SER A 1 -11.64 0.10 0.73
N VAL A 2 -12.70 -0.73 0.67
CA VAL A 2 -13.81 -0.68 1.67
C VAL A 2 -14.17 -2.07 2.23
N SER A 3 -13.68 -3.15 1.63
CA SER A 3 -14.05 -4.51 2.04
C SER A 3 -13.40 -4.97 3.34
N TRP A 4 -12.32 -4.33 3.81
CA TRP A 4 -11.54 -4.78 4.97
C TRP A 4 -11.44 -3.71 6.06
N ILE A 5 -11.47 -4.15 7.32
CA ILE A 5 -11.35 -3.25 8.48
C ILE A 5 -10.01 -2.50 8.50
N SER A 6 -8.94 -3.14 8.03
CA SER A 6 -7.58 -2.59 7.91
C SER A 6 -7.46 -1.45 6.90
N ASP A 7 -8.39 -1.36 5.95
CA ASP A 7 -8.43 -0.37 4.88
C ASP A 7 -9.33 0.84 5.21
N ARG A 8 -9.99 0.86 6.38
CA ARG A 8 -10.79 2.01 6.86
C ARG A 8 -9.98 3.30 6.97
N LYS A 9 -8.67 3.18 7.20
CA LYS A 9 -7.73 4.32 7.25
C LYS A 9 -7.77 5.19 5.99
N ASP A 10 -8.04 4.58 4.83
CA ASP A 10 -8.10 5.28 3.54
C ASP A 10 -9.36 6.15 3.43
N LEU A 11 -10.51 5.58 3.81
CA LEU A 11 -11.79 6.30 3.88
C LEU A 11 -11.73 7.42 4.91
N LEU A 12 -11.16 7.15 6.09
CA LEU A 12 -11.01 8.14 7.15
C LEU A 12 -10.09 9.30 6.70
N CYS A 13 -8.97 8.97 6.04
CA CYS A 13 -8.09 9.97 5.47
C CYS A 13 -8.81 10.81 4.41
N ALA A 14 -9.60 10.21 3.51
CA ALA A 14 -10.36 10.94 2.50
C ALA A 14 -11.42 11.85 3.14
N PHE A 15 -12.12 11.35 4.16
CA PHE A 15 -13.15 12.06 4.91
C PHE A 15 -12.61 13.34 5.56
N PHE A 16 -11.39 13.33 6.08
CA PHE A 16 -10.75 14.53 6.62
C PHE A 16 -10.08 15.40 5.54
N LEU A 17 -9.43 14.78 4.56
CA LEU A 17 -8.65 15.49 3.54
C LEU A 17 -9.52 16.38 2.64
N LEU A 18 -10.64 15.87 2.11
CA LEU A 18 -11.44 16.63 1.16
C LEU A 18 -12.06 17.89 1.77
N PRO A 19 -12.67 17.85 2.97
CA PRO A 19 -13.12 19.05 3.66
C PRO A 19 -11.96 19.97 4.07
N ALA A 20 -10.77 19.42 4.38
CA ALA A 20 -9.60 20.25 4.69
C ALA A 20 -9.19 21.13 3.50
N LEU A 21 -9.16 20.55 2.29
CA LEU A 21 -8.86 21.27 1.06
C LEU A 21 -9.95 22.30 0.74
N LEU A 22 -11.23 21.96 0.96
CA LEU A 22 -12.34 22.90 0.76
C LEU A 22 -12.27 24.09 1.75
N ALA A 23 -11.99 23.81 3.02
CA ALA A 23 -11.81 24.84 4.05
C ALA A 23 -10.63 25.75 3.70
N TYR A 24 -9.52 25.18 3.19
CA TYR A 24 -8.39 25.95 2.72
C TYR A 24 -8.76 26.87 1.54
N VAL A 25 -9.48 26.35 0.54
CA VAL A 25 -9.92 27.13 -0.62
C VAL A 25 -10.85 28.28 -0.20
N ARG A 26 -11.74 28.04 0.78
CA ARG A 26 -12.58 29.10 1.38
C ARG A 26 -11.75 30.16 2.08
N TYR A 27 -10.74 29.76 2.86
CA TYR A 27 -9.79 30.70 3.47
C TYR A 27 -9.07 31.54 2.39
N ALA A 28 -8.52 30.87 1.39
CA ALA A 28 -7.67 31.47 0.38
C ALA A 28 -8.42 32.37 -0.61
N SER A 29 -9.73 32.16 -0.77
CA SER A 29 -10.62 32.95 -1.63
C SER A 29 -11.42 34.01 -0.86
N GLY A 30 -11.48 33.93 0.47
CA GLY A 30 -12.28 34.81 1.32
C GLY A 30 -11.66 36.20 1.50
N ARG A 31 -12.50 37.22 1.65
CA ARG A 31 -12.07 38.55 2.13
C ARG A 31 -11.69 38.47 3.61
N SER A 32 -10.77 39.31 4.07
CA SER A 32 -10.27 39.28 5.44
C SER A 32 -11.40 39.40 6.47
N GLY A 33 -11.51 38.44 7.38
CA GLY A 33 -12.57 38.40 8.40
C GLY A 33 -12.47 37.18 9.32
N ARG A 34 -13.37 37.10 10.32
CA ARG A 34 -13.41 36.02 11.32
C ARG A 34 -13.68 34.64 10.71
N GLY A 35 -14.59 34.56 9.73
CA GLY A 35 -14.89 33.32 9.01
C GLY A 35 -13.69 32.76 8.22
N THR A 36 -12.86 33.66 7.67
CA THR A 36 -11.63 33.31 6.94
C THR A 36 -10.60 32.68 7.89
N ARG A 37 -10.38 33.26 9.07
CA ARG A 37 -9.47 32.66 10.07
C ARG A 37 -9.96 31.28 10.54
N LEU A 38 -11.27 31.13 10.78
CA LEU A 38 -11.85 29.85 11.16
C LEU A 38 -11.64 28.78 10.07
N ALA A 39 -11.80 29.15 8.80
CA ALA A 39 -11.59 28.22 7.68
C ALA A 39 -10.13 27.73 7.59
N TYR A 40 -9.15 28.59 7.90
CA TYR A 40 -7.74 28.19 7.97
C TYR A 40 -7.47 27.23 9.14
N VAL A 41 -7.96 27.55 10.34
CA VAL A 41 -7.81 26.70 11.53
C VAL A 41 -8.47 25.34 11.32
N LEU A 42 -9.68 25.34 10.74
CA LEU A 42 -10.40 24.12 10.40
C LEU A 42 -9.62 23.28 9.37
N SER A 43 -9.07 23.92 8.33
CA SER A 43 -8.22 23.23 7.37
C SER A 43 -7.02 22.57 8.07
N PHE A 44 -6.32 23.30 8.94
CA PHE A 44 -5.18 22.76 9.68
C PHE A 44 -5.57 21.57 10.57
N ALA A 45 -6.64 21.69 11.35
CA ALA A 45 -7.13 20.62 12.22
C ALA A 45 -7.51 19.36 11.42
N LEU A 46 -8.19 19.51 10.29
CA LEU A 46 -8.56 18.40 9.42
C LEU A 46 -7.35 17.76 8.73
N VAL A 47 -6.33 18.55 8.34
CA VAL A 47 -5.07 17.98 7.81
C VAL A 47 -4.36 17.17 8.87
N LEU A 48 -4.29 17.65 10.12
CA LEU A 48 -3.71 16.88 11.22
C LEU A 48 -4.41 15.52 11.39
N LEU A 49 -5.75 15.51 11.42
CA LEU A 49 -6.54 14.27 11.51
C LEU A 49 -6.33 13.35 10.29
N ALA A 50 -6.21 13.92 9.09
CA ALA A 50 -5.90 13.17 7.87
C ALA A 50 -4.50 12.52 7.96
N CYS A 51 -3.49 13.25 8.43
CA CYS A 51 -2.13 12.74 8.63
C CYS A 51 -2.07 11.63 9.68
N LEU A 52 -2.83 11.76 10.77
CA LEU A 52 -2.97 10.71 11.79
C LEU A 52 -3.69 9.47 11.26
N SER A 53 -4.52 9.62 10.23
CA SER A 53 -5.22 8.51 9.56
C SER A 53 -4.32 7.77 8.57
N LYS A 54 -3.60 8.51 7.71
CA LYS A 54 -2.71 7.95 6.69
C LYS A 54 -1.61 8.92 6.29
N LEU A 55 -0.39 8.40 6.17
CA LEU A 55 0.81 9.18 5.83
C LEU A 55 0.72 9.94 4.50
N ILE A 56 -0.16 9.51 3.59
CA ILE A 56 -0.37 10.19 2.30
C ILE A 56 -0.77 11.66 2.46
N ALA A 57 -1.46 12.02 3.55
CA ALA A 57 -1.86 13.39 3.84
C ALA A 57 -0.68 14.30 4.26
N ALA A 58 0.50 13.74 4.58
CA ALA A 58 1.71 14.53 4.81
C ALA A 58 2.14 15.34 3.58
N MET A 59 1.61 15.00 2.40
CA MET A 59 1.87 15.71 1.15
C MET A 59 0.98 16.96 0.96
N VAL A 60 0.00 17.19 1.85
CA VAL A 60 -0.94 18.33 1.75
C VAL A 60 -0.26 19.70 1.67
N PRO A 61 0.80 20.04 2.43
CA PRO A 61 1.46 21.34 2.30
C PRO A 61 1.87 21.66 0.86
N VAL A 62 2.36 20.66 0.12
CA VAL A 62 2.72 20.79 -1.29
C VAL A 62 1.46 20.98 -2.15
N ILE A 63 0.38 20.25 -1.88
CA ILE A 63 -0.91 20.42 -2.56
C ILE A 63 -1.46 21.83 -2.36
N LEU A 64 -1.39 22.38 -1.14
CA LEU A 64 -1.84 23.76 -0.86
C LEU A 64 -1.05 24.80 -1.66
N LEU A 65 0.26 24.60 -1.80
CA LEU A 65 1.10 25.46 -2.65
C LEU A 65 0.72 25.35 -4.13
N LEU A 66 0.48 24.13 -4.62
CA LEU A 66 0.02 23.90 -6.00
C LEU A 66 -1.33 24.59 -6.25
N LEU A 67 -2.27 24.51 -5.30
CA LEU A 67 -3.56 25.19 -5.38
C LEU A 67 -3.41 26.71 -5.44
N ASP A 68 -2.60 27.30 -4.57
CA ASP A 68 -2.34 28.75 -4.55
C ASP A 68 -1.72 29.26 -5.85
N TRP A 69 -0.85 28.46 -6.47
CA TRP A 69 -0.07 28.88 -7.63
C TRP A 69 -0.78 28.62 -8.96
N LEU A 70 -1.35 27.43 -9.13
CA LEU A 70 -1.89 26.99 -10.41
C LEU A 70 -3.37 27.27 -10.57
N TRP A 71 -4.14 27.35 -9.48
CA TRP A 71 -5.58 27.55 -9.56
C TRP A 71 -6.05 28.87 -8.97
N LEU A 72 -5.69 29.17 -7.72
CA LEU A 72 -6.16 30.39 -7.05
C LEU A 72 -5.40 31.64 -7.51
N GLU A 73 -4.17 31.45 -8.00
CA GLU A 73 -3.25 32.48 -8.49
C GLU A 73 -3.07 33.65 -7.52
N ARG A 74 -3.01 33.37 -6.21
CA ARG A 74 -2.95 34.41 -5.16
C ARG A 74 -1.78 35.37 -5.30
N HIS A 75 -0.65 34.89 -5.83
CA HIS A 75 0.53 35.70 -6.11
C HIS A 75 0.28 36.78 -7.17
N LYS A 76 -0.62 36.55 -8.13
CA LYS A 76 -1.05 37.57 -9.10
C LYS A 76 -2.11 38.51 -8.53
N LYS A 77 -2.86 38.06 -7.52
CA LYS A 77 -3.91 38.82 -6.83
C LYS A 77 -3.36 39.67 -5.66
N GLY A 78 -2.08 40.02 -5.70
CA GLY A 78 -1.45 40.93 -4.72
C GLY A 78 -1.03 40.30 -3.39
N VAL A 79 -1.16 38.98 -3.21
CA VAL A 79 -0.64 38.31 -1.99
C VAL A 79 0.86 38.04 -2.16
N GLY A 80 1.69 38.60 -1.27
CA GLY A 80 3.14 38.40 -1.29
C GLY A 80 3.55 36.92 -1.20
N ARG A 81 4.56 36.51 -1.98
CA ARG A 81 5.05 35.13 -2.03
C ARG A 81 5.50 34.59 -0.67
N ALA A 82 6.17 35.42 0.12
CA ALA A 82 6.60 35.05 1.48
C ALA A 82 5.41 34.69 2.37
N ARG A 83 4.32 35.47 2.32
CA ARG A 83 3.10 35.19 3.08
C ARG A 83 2.47 33.86 2.67
N ILE A 84 2.41 33.57 1.36
CA ILE A 84 1.93 32.28 0.86
C ILE A 84 2.75 31.14 1.46
N LEU A 85 4.08 31.24 1.50
CA LEU A 85 4.94 30.19 2.07
C LEU A 85 4.80 30.07 3.59
N LEU A 86 4.78 31.20 4.31
CA LEU A 86 4.66 31.23 5.78
C LEU A 86 3.37 30.57 6.26
N GLU A 87 2.25 30.74 5.55
CA GLU A 87 0.97 30.07 5.84
C GLU A 87 1.04 28.54 5.77
N LYS A 88 2.09 27.94 5.18
CA LYS A 88 2.22 26.47 5.01
C LYS A 88 3.23 25.87 5.96
N ILE A 89 4.05 26.70 6.61
CA ILE A 89 5.02 26.24 7.61
C ILE A 89 4.35 25.39 8.70
N PRO A 90 3.20 25.77 9.30
CA PRO A 90 2.57 24.93 10.32
C PRO A 90 2.19 23.53 9.78
N PHE A 91 1.60 23.47 8.58
CA PHE A 91 1.23 22.21 7.94
C PHE A 91 2.47 21.35 7.62
N LEU A 92 3.55 21.99 7.15
CA LEU A 92 4.81 21.34 6.82
C LEU A 92 5.47 20.75 8.06
N LEU A 93 5.55 21.51 9.15
CA LEU A 93 6.16 21.05 10.41
C LEU A 93 5.42 19.82 10.96
N VAL A 94 4.08 19.85 11.01
CA VAL A 94 3.29 18.68 11.44
C VAL A 94 3.54 17.48 10.53
N SER A 95 3.55 17.70 9.21
CA SER A 95 3.77 16.62 8.23
C SER A 95 5.15 15.98 8.40
N LEU A 96 6.20 16.79 8.55
CA LEU A 96 7.57 16.31 8.76
C LEU A 96 7.73 15.56 10.09
N THR A 97 7.16 16.10 11.17
CA THR A 97 7.21 15.44 12.49
C THR A 97 6.52 14.08 12.45
N LEU A 98 5.34 13.97 11.84
CA LEU A 98 4.63 12.69 11.74
C LEU A 98 5.36 11.69 10.84
N VAL A 99 5.98 12.14 9.75
CA VAL A 99 6.83 11.28 8.90
C VAL A 99 8.04 10.76 9.70
N ALA A 100 8.69 11.62 10.50
CA ALA A 100 9.83 11.25 11.31
C ALA A 100 9.46 10.21 12.38
N VAL A 101 8.37 10.45 13.12
CA VAL A 101 7.85 9.50 14.13
C VAL A 101 7.44 8.17 13.50
N THR A 102 6.75 8.20 12.36
CA THR A 102 6.33 6.95 11.69
C THR A 102 7.53 6.16 11.19
N SER A 103 8.57 6.86 10.72
CA SER A 103 9.80 6.23 10.24
C SER A 103 10.62 5.62 11.37
N SER A 104 10.66 6.24 12.56
CA SER A 104 11.37 5.67 13.72
C SER A 104 10.66 4.46 14.33
N LEU A 105 9.33 4.37 14.21
CA LEU A 105 8.52 3.26 14.70
C LEU A 105 8.44 2.08 13.71
N SER A 106 8.81 2.28 12.45
CA SER A 106 8.68 1.26 11.41
C SER A 106 10.00 0.48 11.26
N PRO A 107 10.02 -0.85 11.45
CA PRO A 107 11.21 -1.65 11.21
C PRO A 107 11.71 -1.49 9.77
N GLU A 108 13.01 -1.25 9.62
CA GLU A 108 13.75 -1.12 8.34
C GLU A 108 13.42 -2.23 7.32
N ALA A 109 13.02 -3.41 7.82
CA ALA A 109 12.62 -4.58 7.05
C ALA A 109 11.51 -4.33 6.00
N LYS A 110 10.59 -3.36 6.22
CA LYS A 110 9.46 -3.11 5.29
C LYS A 110 9.86 -2.39 4.00
N ARG A 111 10.87 -1.51 4.04
CA ARG A 111 11.39 -0.81 2.83
C ARG A 111 12.21 -1.75 1.94
N ALA A 112 12.92 -2.70 2.56
CA ALA A 112 13.87 -3.55 1.87
C ALA A 112 13.18 -4.54 0.92
N TYR A 113 12.13 -5.27 1.33
CA TYR A 113 11.67 -6.43 0.57
C TYR A 113 11.17 -6.12 -0.86
N ALA A 114 10.48 -4.99 -1.03
CA ALA A 114 9.76 -4.66 -2.25
C ALA A 114 10.68 -4.28 -3.43
N VAL A 115 11.85 -3.71 -3.15
CA VAL A 115 12.84 -3.24 -4.14
C VAL A 115 14.25 -3.76 -3.88
N ALA A 116 14.45 -4.67 -2.90
CA ALA A 116 15.76 -5.21 -2.52
C ALA A 116 16.55 -5.85 -3.68
N HIS A 117 15.85 -6.27 -4.72
CA HIS A 117 16.43 -6.90 -5.90
C HIS A 117 16.71 -5.92 -7.04
N LEU A 118 16.34 -4.64 -6.89
CA LEU A 118 16.55 -3.60 -7.89
C LEU A 118 17.83 -2.83 -7.58
N THR A 119 18.56 -2.47 -8.63
CA THR A 119 19.65 -1.48 -8.54
C THR A 119 19.10 -0.11 -8.14
N GLY A 120 19.98 0.82 -7.74
CA GLY A 120 19.56 2.20 -7.44
C GLY A 120 18.89 2.89 -8.64
N PHE A 121 19.37 2.63 -9.85
CA PHE A 121 18.78 3.15 -11.08
C PHE A 121 17.40 2.54 -11.37
N GLU A 122 17.25 1.22 -11.22
CA GLU A 122 15.96 0.54 -11.38
C GLU A 122 14.96 0.98 -10.31
N THR A 123 15.40 1.19 -9.07
CA THR A 123 14.56 1.71 -7.99
C THR A 123 14.02 3.09 -8.33
N TRP A 124 14.88 3.96 -8.90
CA TRP A 124 14.46 5.27 -9.37
C TRP A 124 13.49 5.19 -10.56
N LEU A 125 13.75 4.33 -11.55
CA LEU A 125 12.86 4.13 -12.70
C LEU A 125 11.52 3.50 -12.30
N PHE A 126 11.53 2.60 -11.32
CA PHE A 126 10.36 1.90 -10.81
C PHE A 126 9.30 2.88 -10.30
N ALA A 127 9.71 4.02 -9.75
CA ALA A 127 8.80 5.11 -9.38
C ALA A 127 7.83 5.48 -10.50
N PHE A 128 8.34 5.63 -11.72
CA PHE A 128 7.53 6.04 -12.87
C PHE A 128 6.63 4.91 -13.38
N TYR A 129 7.09 3.66 -13.27
CA TYR A 129 6.21 2.53 -13.48
C TYR A 129 5.04 2.53 -12.48
N ALA A 130 5.30 2.75 -11.20
CA ALA A 130 4.26 2.75 -10.17
C ALA A 130 3.18 3.82 -10.43
N LEU A 131 3.59 4.98 -10.97
CA LEU A 131 2.68 6.02 -11.46
C LEU A 131 1.86 5.55 -12.66
N LEU A 132 2.46 4.90 -13.64
CA LEU A 132 1.73 4.38 -14.80
C LEU A 132 0.75 3.27 -14.39
N PHE A 133 1.22 2.33 -13.58
CA PHE A 133 0.46 1.20 -13.04
C PHE A 133 -0.80 1.67 -12.33
N SER A 134 -0.69 2.70 -11.48
CA SER A 134 -1.81 3.24 -10.71
C SER A 134 -2.90 3.81 -11.62
N ILE A 135 -2.54 4.51 -12.70
CA ILE A 135 -3.51 5.01 -13.69
C ILE A 135 -4.11 3.85 -14.49
N ALA A 136 -3.26 2.93 -14.97
CA ALA A 136 -3.69 1.80 -15.77
C ALA A 136 -4.73 0.95 -15.01
N LYS A 137 -4.48 0.64 -13.72
CA LYS A 137 -5.43 -0.10 -12.87
C LYS A 137 -6.67 0.70 -12.50
N THR A 138 -6.60 2.02 -12.51
CA THR A 138 -7.77 2.88 -12.26
C THR A 138 -8.69 2.95 -13.49
N LEU A 139 -8.10 3.04 -14.68
CA LEU A 139 -8.86 3.10 -15.94
C LEU A 139 -9.35 1.72 -16.38
N LEU A 140 -8.55 0.68 -16.15
CA LEU A 140 -8.84 -0.69 -16.54
C LEU A 140 -8.63 -1.61 -15.32
N PRO A 141 -9.63 -1.74 -14.44
CA PRO A 141 -9.54 -2.51 -13.18
C PRO A 141 -9.62 -4.03 -13.41
N ILE A 142 -8.78 -4.54 -14.30
CA ILE A 142 -8.66 -5.97 -14.63
C ILE A 142 -7.48 -6.60 -13.90
N HIS A 143 -7.59 -7.91 -13.62
CA HIS A 143 -6.57 -8.67 -12.90
C HIS A 143 -6.10 -7.96 -11.63
N LEU A 144 -7.06 -7.50 -10.81
CA LEU A 144 -6.80 -6.93 -9.49
C LEU A 144 -6.52 -8.05 -8.50
N GLY A 145 -5.39 -7.98 -7.81
CA GLY A 145 -4.96 -9.02 -6.89
C GLY A 145 -4.07 -8.50 -5.77
N PRO A 146 -3.85 -9.32 -4.73
CA PRO A 146 -2.99 -8.96 -3.60
C PRO A 146 -1.50 -8.95 -3.97
N ILE A 147 -1.11 -9.59 -5.07
CA ILE A 147 0.27 -9.72 -5.56
C ILE A 147 0.31 -9.35 -7.04
N TYR A 148 1.30 -8.54 -7.42
CA TYR A 148 1.61 -8.22 -8.81
C TYR A 148 3.02 -8.75 -9.12
N PRO A 149 3.22 -9.40 -10.27
CA PRO A 149 4.51 -9.98 -10.63
C PRO A 149 5.56 -8.89 -10.84
N ARG A 150 6.84 -9.28 -10.73
CA ARG A 150 7.95 -8.38 -11.02
C ARG A 150 7.91 -7.94 -12.48
N ILE A 151 8.37 -6.72 -12.71
CA ILE A 151 8.41 -6.12 -14.04
C ILE A 151 9.85 -6.04 -14.54
N GLY A 152 10.00 -6.12 -15.86
CA GLY A 152 11.28 -5.84 -16.50
C GLY A 152 11.55 -4.35 -16.65
N LEU A 153 12.85 -4.01 -16.80
CA LEU A 153 13.35 -2.65 -17.02
C LEU A 153 12.61 -1.91 -18.15
N GLY A 154 12.25 -2.59 -19.23
CA GLY A 154 11.54 -1.98 -20.36
C GLY A 154 10.23 -1.29 -19.96
N TRP A 155 9.42 -1.90 -19.08
CA TRP A 155 8.19 -1.29 -18.59
C TRP A 155 8.44 -0.09 -17.67
N MET A 156 9.56 -0.08 -16.95
CA MET A 156 9.97 1.07 -16.15
C MET A 156 10.38 2.26 -17.02
N VAL A 157 11.12 1.99 -18.10
CA VAL A 157 11.50 2.99 -19.11
C VAL A 157 10.26 3.55 -19.81
N VAL A 158 9.30 2.70 -20.21
CA VAL A 158 8.02 3.14 -20.79
C VAL A 158 7.27 4.07 -19.81
N GLY A 159 7.20 3.69 -18.52
CA GLY A 159 6.62 4.53 -17.48
C GLY A 159 7.28 5.90 -17.39
N PHE A 160 8.61 5.95 -17.43
CA PHE A 160 9.37 7.19 -17.39
C PHE A 160 9.14 8.07 -18.63
N LEU A 161 9.20 7.50 -19.83
CA LEU A 161 8.97 8.23 -21.08
C LEU A 161 7.54 8.79 -21.15
N LEU A 162 6.54 8.00 -20.77
CA LEU A 162 5.15 8.46 -20.70
C LEU A 162 4.97 9.57 -19.67
N PHE A 163 5.61 9.45 -18.50
CA PHE A 163 5.62 10.51 -17.50
C PHE A 163 6.14 11.83 -18.07
N LEU A 164 7.25 11.81 -18.82
CA LEU A 164 7.82 13.01 -19.44
C LEU A 164 6.87 13.61 -20.48
N VAL A 165 6.35 12.79 -21.39
CA VAL A 165 5.44 13.23 -22.47
C VAL A 165 4.16 13.82 -21.88
N VAL A 166 3.52 13.15 -20.92
CA VAL A 166 2.29 13.63 -20.28
C VAL A 166 2.55 14.92 -19.51
N THR A 167 3.62 14.98 -18.71
CA THR A 167 3.95 16.19 -17.93
C THR A 167 4.25 17.38 -18.83
N ALA A 168 5.05 17.19 -19.88
CA ALA A 168 5.38 18.23 -20.84
C ALA A 168 4.13 18.70 -21.60
N GLY A 169 3.30 17.78 -22.10
CA GLY A 169 2.05 18.10 -22.78
C GLY A 169 1.09 18.91 -21.91
N LEU A 170 0.89 18.48 -20.66
CA LEU A 170 0.05 19.22 -19.70
C LEU A 170 0.63 20.59 -19.34
N ALA A 171 1.95 20.71 -19.22
CA ALA A 171 2.61 22.00 -18.99
C ALA A 171 2.43 22.96 -20.18
N LEU A 172 2.53 22.46 -21.42
CA LEU A 172 2.29 23.26 -22.63
C LEU A 172 0.83 23.73 -22.72
N VAL A 173 -0.13 22.83 -22.46
CA VAL A 173 -1.56 23.18 -22.42
C VAL A 173 -1.84 24.20 -21.31
N ALA A 174 -1.25 24.03 -20.13
CA ALA A 174 -1.42 24.95 -19.00
C ALA A 174 -0.84 26.36 -19.26
N ARG A 175 0.12 26.50 -20.19
CA ARG A 175 0.62 27.82 -20.62
C ARG A 175 -0.36 28.55 -21.54
N ARG A 176 -1.11 27.84 -22.37
CA ARG A 176 -2.03 28.41 -23.36
C ARG A 176 -3.49 28.46 -22.90
N HIS A 177 -3.89 27.62 -21.96
CA HIS A 177 -5.27 27.39 -21.55
C HIS A 177 -5.40 27.17 -20.02
N ASN A 178 -6.43 26.42 -19.62
CA ASN A 178 -6.76 26.08 -18.24
C ASN A 178 -5.64 25.26 -17.57
N ARG A 179 -5.20 25.69 -16.38
CA ARG A 179 -4.16 25.03 -15.58
C ARG A 179 -4.66 23.84 -14.76
N ALA A 180 -5.99 23.63 -14.68
CA ALA A 180 -6.58 22.55 -13.88
C ALA A 180 -6.07 21.13 -14.22
N PRO A 181 -5.86 20.75 -15.51
CA PRO A 181 -5.32 19.43 -15.83
C PRO A 181 -3.90 19.22 -15.27
N LEU A 182 -3.05 20.24 -15.36
CA LEU A 182 -1.71 20.20 -14.79
C LEU A 182 -1.77 20.11 -13.26
N LEU A 183 -2.64 20.87 -12.61
CA LEU A 183 -2.83 20.79 -11.16
C LEU A 183 -3.23 19.37 -10.72
N ALA A 184 -4.24 18.78 -11.36
CA ALA A 184 -4.70 17.43 -11.04
C ALA A 184 -3.60 16.38 -11.25
N TRP A 185 -2.81 16.50 -12.31
CA TRP A 185 -1.64 15.66 -12.56
C TRP A 185 -0.58 15.80 -11.47
N LEU A 186 -0.19 17.03 -11.10
CA LEU A 186 0.80 17.26 -10.06
C LEU A 186 0.32 16.80 -8.67
N VAL A 187 -0.96 16.98 -8.35
CA VAL A 187 -1.57 16.45 -7.12
C VAL A 187 -1.52 14.92 -7.09
N TYR A 188 -1.81 14.27 -8.22
CA TYR A 188 -1.69 12.83 -8.38
C TYR A 188 -0.25 12.34 -8.12
N LEU A 189 0.74 12.98 -8.75
CA LEU A 189 2.16 12.66 -8.55
C LEU A 189 2.57 12.82 -7.10
N VAL A 190 2.25 13.97 -6.49
CA VAL A 190 2.61 14.32 -5.11
C VAL A 190 2.00 13.35 -4.11
N LEU A 191 0.72 12.98 -4.26
CA LEU A 191 0.07 12.04 -3.36
C LEU A 191 0.63 10.62 -3.48
N LEU A 192 1.23 10.21 -4.60
CA LEU A 192 1.84 8.89 -4.73
C LEU A 192 3.27 8.78 -4.18
N VAL A 193 3.94 9.91 -3.90
CA VAL A 193 5.33 9.92 -3.41
C VAL A 193 5.54 8.99 -2.21
N PRO A 194 4.70 8.99 -1.15
CA PRO A 194 4.93 8.10 -0.01
C PRO A 194 4.85 6.61 -0.37
N ASN A 195 4.03 6.24 -1.34
CA ASN A 195 3.91 4.84 -1.77
C ASN A 195 5.16 4.40 -2.53
N VAL A 196 5.58 5.25 -3.47
CA VAL A 196 6.75 5.01 -4.32
C VAL A 196 8.07 5.04 -3.53
N ALA A 197 8.18 5.94 -2.55
CA ALA A 197 9.37 6.07 -1.70
C ALA A 197 9.48 4.96 -0.64
N GLY A 198 8.62 3.93 -0.67
CA GLY A 198 8.61 2.86 0.32
C GLY A 198 8.20 3.33 1.73
N LEU A 199 7.58 4.51 1.85
CA LEU A 199 7.05 5.01 3.12
C LEU A 199 5.67 4.42 3.44
N SER A 200 5.09 3.64 2.52
CA SER A 200 3.80 2.99 2.70
C SER A 200 3.91 1.63 3.38
N SER A 201 2.84 1.24 4.07
CA SER A 201 2.75 -0.04 4.77
C SER A 201 2.51 -1.20 3.78
N GLY A 202 3.50 -2.05 3.55
CA GLY A 202 3.33 -3.32 2.84
C GLY A 202 4.62 -3.87 2.21
N MET A 203 4.61 -5.15 1.84
CA MET A 203 5.75 -5.83 1.20
C MET A 203 5.80 -5.63 -0.32
N GLN A 204 4.71 -5.13 -0.91
CA GLN A 204 4.56 -4.95 -2.35
C GLN A 204 4.86 -3.51 -2.74
N PRO A 205 5.72 -3.27 -3.74
CA PRO A 205 6.13 -1.91 -4.13
C PRO A 205 5.04 -1.17 -4.92
N VAL A 206 4.13 -1.92 -5.56
CA VAL A 206 2.93 -1.41 -6.23
C VAL A 206 1.72 -2.23 -5.82
N ALA A 207 0.59 -1.54 -5.64
CA ALA A 207 -0.71 -2.18 -5.47
C ALA A 207 -1.80 -1.19 -5.85
N ASP A 208 -2.90 -1.69 -6.43
CA ASP A 208 -4.08 -0.91 -6.77
C ASP A 208 -4.67 -0.21 -5.54
N ARG A 209 -4.59 -0.84 -4.35
CA ARG A 209 -5.03 -0.21 -3.10
C ARG A 209 -4.30 1.06 -2.70
N TYR A 210 -3.15 1.36 -3.30
CA TYR A 210 -2.38 2.56 -3.00
C TYR A 210 -2.81 3.79 -3.82
N SER A 211 -3.58 3.62 -4.90
CA SER A 211 -3.87 4.70 -5.86
C SER A 211 -5.13 5.51 -5.56
N TYR A 212 -6.07 5.01 -4.75
CA TYR A 212 -7.42 5.57 -4.60
C TYR A 212 -7.44 7.08 -4.35
N LEU A 213 -6.77 7.56 -3.30
CA LEU A 213 -6.79 8.97 -2.93
C LEU A 213 -6.03 9.85 -3.93
N ALA A 214 -4.94 9.34 -4.50
CA ALA A 214 -4.14 10.07 -5.48
C ALA A 214 -4.91 10.35 -6.78
N THR A 215 -5.79 9.42 -7.18
CA THR A 215 -6.53 9.51 -8.45
C THR A 215 -7.74 10.43 -8.39
N ILE A 216 -8.12 10.97 -7.22
CA ILE A 216 -9.26 11.89 -7.07
C ILE A 216 -9.14 13.08 -8.02
N GLY A 217 -7.95 13.67 -8.17
CA GLY A 217 -7.73 14.78 -9.10
C GLY A 217 -8.08 14.42 -10.55
N LEU A 218 -7.78 13.20 -10.97
CA LEU A 218 -8.08 12.70 -12.32
C LEU A 218 -9.58 12.47 -12.51
N PHE A 219 -10.27 11.93 -11.50
CA PHE A 219 -11.73 11.78 -11.54
C PHE A 219 -12.47 13.12 -11.56
N LEU A 220 -11.96 14.14 -10.86
CA LEU A 220 -12.52 15.49 -10.93
C LEU A 220 -12.40 16.08 -12.34
N LEU A 221 -11.28 15.85 -13.04
CA LEU A 221 -11.14 16.26 -14.45
C LEU A 221 -12.10 15.51 -15.36
N LEU A 222 -12.24 14.19 -15.17
CA LEU A 222 -13.18 13.37 -15.95
C LEU A 222 -14.62 13.86 -15.76
N GLY A 223 -15.03 14.10 -14.51
CA GLY A 223 -16.35 14.66 -14.19
C GLY A 223 -16.56 16.02 -14.85
N ALA A 224 -15.58 16.92 -14.78
CA ALA A 224 -15.66 18.22 -15.44
C ALA A 224 -15.77 18.09 -16.97
N ALA A 225 -15.09 17.12 -17.58
CA ALA A 225 -15.18 16.84 -19.02
C ALA A 225 -16.57 16.33 -19.41
N ILE A 226 -17.15 15.42 -18.62
CA ILE A 226 -18.51 14.88 -18.83
C ILE A 226 -19.54 16.01 -18.71
N VAL A 227 -19.46 16.85 -17.67
CA VAL A 227 -20.37 17.99 -17.48
C VAL A 227 -20.29 18.96 -18.66
N ARG A 228 -19.09 19.32 -19.11
CA ARG A 228 -18.93 20.19 -20.28
C ARG A 228 -19.48 19.58 -21.56
N ALA A 229 -19.31 18.27 -21.76
CA ALA A 229 -19.86 17.56 -22.91
C ALA A 229 -21.40 17.49 -22.85
N TRP A 230 -21.95 17.37 -21.63
CA TRP A 230 -23.39 17.39 -21.38
C TRP A 230 -24.01 18.75 -21.70
N GLU A 231 -23.45 19.83 -21.14
CA GLU A 231 -23.94 21.20 -21.32
C GLU A 231 -23.98 21.59 -22.81
N ARG A 232 -22.92 21.26 -23.56
CA ARG A 232 -22.76 21.58 -24.98
C ARG A 232 -23.38 20.57 -25.95
N GLY A 233 -23.92 19.46 -25.43
CA GLY A 233 -24.44 18.36 -26.24
C GLY A 233 -25.90 18.56 -26.68
N SER A 234 -26.24 18.01 -27.84
CA SER A 234 -27.63 17.80 -28.26
C SER A 234 -28.34 16.82 -27.32
N ALA A 235 -29.69 16.75 -27.39
CA ALA A 235 -30.48 15.80 -26.60
C ALA A 235 -30.01 14.34 -26.81
N SER A 236 -29.72 13.93 -28.06
CA SER A 236 -29.19 12.60 -28.37
C SER A 236 -27.84 12.33 -27.72
N ARG A 237 -26.93 13.31 -27.71
CA ARG A 237 -25.62 13.20 -27.06
C ARG A 237 -25.76 13.10 -25.54
N ARG A 238 -26.70 13.83 -24.94
CA ARG A 238 -27.00 13.73 -23.49
C ARG A 238 -27.52 12.35 -23.13
N ILE A 239 -28.47 11.81 -23.91
CA ILE A 239 -28.98 10.45 -23.72
C ILE A 239 -27.85 9.43 -23.84
N ALA A 240 -27.00 9.54 -24.87
CA ALA A 240 -25.85 8.65 -25.04
C ALA A 240 -24.84 8.74 -23.87
N LEU A 241 -24.55 9.95 -23.38
CA LEU A 241 -23.67 10.16 -22.23
C LEU A 241 -24.26 9.57 -20.93
N ALA A 242 -25.57 9.76 -20.70
CA ALA A 242 -26.26 9.16 -19.56
C ALA A 242 -26.24 7.63 -19.65
N ALA A 243 -26.64 7.06 -20.80
CA ALA A 243 -26.66 5.62 -21.01
C ALA A 243 -25.26 5.02 -20.86
N GLY A 244 -24.24 5.63 -21.45
CA GLY A 244 -22.85 5.18 -21.34
C GLY A 244 -22.31 5.27 -19.91
N SER A 245 -22.61 6.36 -19.18
CA SER A 245 -22.19 6.53 -17.79
C SER A 245 -22.88 5.51 -16.86
N THR A 246 -24.18 5.27 -17.06
CA THR A 246 -24.95 4.28 -16.30
C THR A 246 -24.46 2.86 -16.60
N ALA A 247 -24.21 2.52 -17.87
CA ALA A 247 -23.67 1.22 -18.25
C ALA A 247 -22.28 0.99 -17.62
N LEU A 248 -21.39 1.99 -17.70
CA LEU A 248 -20.07 1.93 -17.06
C LEU A 248 -20.19 1.76 -15.53
N ALA A 249 -21.08 2.51 -14.88
CA ALA A 249 -21.33 2.37 -13.44
C ALA A 249 -21.83 0.96 -13.08
N GLY A 250 -22.73 0.38 -13.88
CA GLY A 250 -23.21 -0.99 -13.70
C GLY A 250 -22.10 -2.04 -13.85
N ILE A 251 -21.23 -1.90 -14.86
CA ILE A 251 -20.07 -2.76 -15.07
C ILE A 251 -19.09 -2.66 -13.90
N LEU A 252 -18.80 -1.44 -13.43
CA LEU A 252 -17.89 -1.22 -12.30
C LEU A 252 -18.49 -1.72 -10.98
N ALA A 253 -19.80 -1.56 -10.77
CA ALA A 253 -20.50 -2.05 -9.58
C ALA A 253 -20.48 -3.59 -9.52
N THR A 254 -20.82 -4.26 -10.62
CA THR A 254 -20.76 -5.73 -10.72
C THR A 254 -19.33 -6.25 -10.56
N SER A 255 -18.34 -5.60 -11.19
CA SER A 255 -16.93 -5.91 -11.00
C SER A 255 -16.48 -5.74 -9.55
N THR A 256 -16.98 -4.71 -8.86
CA THR A 256 -16.69 -4.44 -7.45
C THR A 256 -17.29 -5.54 -6.56
N LEU A 257 -18.52 -5.98 -6.81
CA LEU A 257 -19.15 -7.08 -6.07
C LEU A 257 -18.39 -8.40 -6.27
N ALA A 258 -18.00 -8.72 -7.51
CA ALA A 258 -17.21 -9.91 -7.82
C ALA A 258 -15.81 -9.85 -7.19
N GLN A 259 -15.20 -8.67 -7.13
CA GLN A 259 -13.93 -8.48 -6.40
C GLN A 259 -14.15 -8.65 -4.89
N ALA A 260 -15.17 -8.03 -4.30
CA ALA A 260 -15.46 -8.15 -2.87
C ALA A 260 -15.67 -9.60 -2.43
N ALA A 261 -16.34 -10.43 -3.25
CA ALA A 261 -16.52 -11.85 -3.01
C ALA A 261 -15.19 -12.62 -2.91
N ARG A 262 -14.22 -12.32 -3.79
CA ARG A 262 -12.87 -12.94 -3.74
C ARG A 262 -12.13 -12.59 -2.46
N TRP A 263 -12.33 -11.38 -1.96
CA TRP A 263 -11.69 -10.88 -0.73
C TRP A 263 -12.42 -11.28 0.56
N ARG A 264 -13.40 -12.20 0.50
CA ARG A 264 -14.22 -12.59 1.64
C ARG A 264 -13.47 -13.48 2.65
N SER A 265 -12.62 -14.39 2.19
CA SER A 265 -11.79 -15.23 3.05
C SER A 265 -10.37 -15.37 2.50
N SER A 266 -9.42 -15.74 3.36
CA SER A 266 -8.04 -16.03 2.94
C SER A 266 -8.01 -17.13 1.87
N ILE A 267 -8.83 -18.18 2.04
CA ILE A 267 -8.94 -19.26 1.07
C ILE A 267 -9.43 -18.73 -0.29
N SER A 268 -10.59 -18.05 -0.36
CA SER A 268 -11.13 -17.57 -1.64
C SER A 268 -10.18 -16.59 -2.34
N LEU A 269 -9.49 -15.77 -1.56
CA LEU A 269 -8.52 -14.82 -2.08
C LEU A 269 -7.33 -15.55 -2.72
N TRP A 270 -6.68 -16.43 -1.97
CA TRP A 270 -5.44 -17.07 -2.43
C TRP A 270 -5.69 -18.17 -3.46
N GLU A 271 -6.82 -18.89 -3.41
CA GLU A 271 -7.24 -19.79 -4.49
C GLU A 271 -7.36 -19.05 -5.82
N SER A 272 -7.95 -17.85 -5.81
CA SER A 272 -8.11 -17.05 -7.04
C SER A 272 -6.77 -16.61 -7.64
N VAL A 273 -5.75 -16.43 -6.80
CA VAL A 273 -4.39 -16.11 -7.25
C VAL A 273 -3.70 -17.36 -7.79
N VAL A 274 -3.76 -18.47 -7.04
CA VAL A 274 -3.06 -19.72 -7.39
C VAL A 274 -3.63 -20.36 -8.67
N HIS A 275 -4.95 -20.34 -8.89
CA HIS A 275 -5.57 -20.90 -10.11
C HIS A 275 -5.12 -20.19 -11.38
N GLY A 276 -4.82 -18.88 -11.30
CA GLY A 276 -4.34 -18.10 -12.44
C GLY A 276 -2.81 -17.94 -12.49
N ALA A 277 -2.08 -18.48 -11.51
CA ALA A 277 -0.65 -18.20 -11.35
C ALA A 277 0.23 -19.27 -12.00
N PRO A 278 1.19 -18.88 -12.86
CA PRO A 278 2.26 -19.78 -13.26
C PRO A 278 3.14 -20.12 -12.04
N ALA A 279 3.80 -21.28 -12.05
CA ALA A 279 4.79 -21.67 -11.04
C ALA A 279 6.06 -20.80 -11.16
N ARG A 280 5.98 -19.57 -10.65
CA ARG A 280 7.06 -18.57 -10.63
C ARG A 280 7.29 -18.07 -9.23
N ARG A 281 8.52 -17.62 -8.96
CA ARG A 281 8.97 -17.12 -7.66
C ARG A 281 8.07 -16.01 -7.08
N ASP A 282 7.51 -15.17 -7.93
CA ASP A 282 6.62 -14.06 -7.53
C ASP A 282 5.32 -14.52 -6.85
N TYR A 283 4.91 -15.78 -7.07
CA TYR A 283 3.68 -16.35 -6.50
C TYR A 283 3.93 -17.28 -5.31
N VAL A 284 5.19 -17.46 -4.87
CA VAL A 284 5.53 -18.32 -3.72
C VAL A 284 4.72 -17.92 -2.48
N ASP A 285 4.58 -16.61 -2.24
CA ASP A 285 3.77 -16.09 -1.14
C ASP A 285 2.28 -16.46 -1.28
N ALA A 286 1.75 -16.59 -2.50
CA ALA A 286 0.37 -17.01 -2.70
C ALA A 286 0.17 -18.49 -2.34
N TYR A 287 1.10 -19.36 -2.74
CA TYR A 287 1.10 -20.78 -2.35
C TYR A 287 1.26 -20.95 -0.84
N LEU A 288 2.17 -20.19 -0.24
CA LEU A 288 2.39 -20.14 1.21
C LEU A 288 1.12 -19.74 1.95
N ASN A 289 0.53 -18.59 1.60
CA ASN A 289 -0.63 -18.07 2.31
C ASN A 289 -1.89 -18.94 2.09
N LEU A 290 -2.05 -19.57 0.91
CA LEU A 290 -3.13 -20.54 0.71
C LEU A 290 -2.89 -21.80 1.56
N GLY A 291 -1.64 -22.28 1.62
CA GLY A 291 -1.27 -23.44 2.44
C GLY A 291 -1.54 -23.20 3.92
N VAL A 292 -1.16 -22.03 4.45
CA VAL A 292 -1.49 -21.62 5.82
C VAL A 292 -3.00 -21.57 6.04
N ALA A 293 -3.76 -20.94 5.13
CA ALA A 293 -5.21 -20.86 5.24
C ALA A 293 -5.90 -22.23 5.20
N TYR A 294 -5.37 -23.19 4.42
CA TYR A 294 -5.84 -24.58 4.44
C TYR A 294 -5.46 -25.29 5.73
N SER A 295 -4.26 -25.08 6.27
CA SER A 295 -3.84 -25.64 7.55
C SER A 295 -4.77 -25.17 8.68
N GLU A 296 -5.08 -23.88 8.74
CA GLU A 296 -6.01 -23.29 9.71
C GLU A 296 -7.44 -23.84 9.56
N ALA A 297 -7.83 -24.24 8.35
CA ALA A 297 -9.12 -24.87 8.06
C ALA A 297 -9.12 -26.40 8.25
N GLY A 298 -8.04 -26.99 8.78
CA GLY A 298 -7.91 -28.44 9.00
C GLY A 298 -7.63 -29.26 7.74
N ARG A 299 -7.35 -28.61 6.60
CA ARG A 299 -7.06 -29.23 5.30
C ARG A 299 -5.56 -29.48 5.13
N ALA A 300 -5.00 -30.30 6.02
CA ALA A 300 -3.55 -30.49 6.16
C ALA A 300 -2.88 -31.08 4.91
N ALA A 301 -3.54 -32.00 4.20
CA ALA A 301 -3.02 -32.61 2.98
C ALA A 301 -2.87 -31.60 1.84
N GLU A 302 -3.90 -30.77 1.61
CA GLU A 302 -3.83 -29.71 0.60
C GLU A 302 -2.83 -28.61 0.99
N ALA A 303 -2.76 -28.27 2.28
CA ALA A 303 -1.77 -27.33 2.81
C ALA A 303 -0.34 -27.78 2.50
N ARG A 304 -0.04 -29.07 2.75
CA ARG A 304 1.26 -29.66 2.45
C ARG A 304 1.61 -29.57 0.98
N SER A 305 0.71 -30.03 0.10
CA SER A 305 0.95 -30.02 -1.35
C SER A 305 1.27 -28.61 -1.86
N LEU A 306 0.58 -27.58 -1.37
CA LEU A 306 0.85 -26.19 -1.72
C LEU A 306 2.21 -25.70 -1.21
N LEU A 307 2.55 -26.02 0.04
CA LEU A 307 3.83 -25.61 0.62
C LEU A 307 5.02 -26.34 0.00
N GLU A 308 4.87 -27.61 -0.39
CA GLU A 308 5.88 -28.35 -1.16
C GLU A 308 6.09 -27.75 -2.54
N ARG A 309 5.00 -27.37 -3.23
CA ARG A 309 5.09 -26.61 -4.49
C ARG A 309 5.80 -25.28 -4.28
N ALA A 310 5.49 -24.55 -3.20
CA ALA A 310 6.17 -23.30 -2.86
C ALA A 310 7.68 -23.52 -2.64
N ALA A 311 8.06 -24.59 -1.94
CA ALA A 311 9.45 -24.95 -1.67
C ALA A 311 10.20 -25.40 -2.94
N ALA A 312 9.51 -26.05 -3.88
CA ALA A 312 10.09 -26.43 -5.17
C ALA A 312 10.40 -25.21 -6.05
N VAL A 313 9.62 -24.13 -5.91
CA VAL A 313 9.83 -22.88 -6.65
C VAL A 313 10.86 -21.98 -5.97
N ASP A 314 10.85 -21.89 -4.63
CA ASP A 314 11.85 -21.17 -3.84
C ASP A 314 12.23 -21.97 -2.59
N SER A 315 13.30 -22.76 -2.72
CA SER A 315 13.85 -23.60 -1.65
C SER A 315 14.52 -22.79 -0.53
N SER A 316 14.70 -21.48 -0.73
CA SER A 316 15.32 -20.54 0.22
C SER A 316 14.30 -19.67 0.95
N ASN A 317 13.00 -19.95 0.81
CA ASN A 317 11.96 -19.22 1.53
C ASN A 317 11.80 -19.75 2.97
N ALA A 318 12.23 -18.95 3.94
CA ALA A 318 12.20 -19.30 5.36
C ALA A 318 10.78 -19.53 5.90
N ASP A 319 9.78 -18.80 5.40
CA ASP A 319 8.38 -18.95 5.81
C ASP A 319 7.78 -20.26 5.32
N VAL A 320 8.09 -20.66 4.08
CA VAL A 320 7.67 -21.96 3.55
C VAL A 320 8.30 -23.10 4.34
N LEU A 321 9.61 -23.04 4.62
CA LEU A 321 10.31 -24.07 5.38
C LEU A 321 9.79 -24.19 6.81
N TYR A 322 9.51 -23.06 7.46
CA TYR A 322 8.90 -23.05 8.80
C TYR A 322 7.52 -23.71 8.81
N ASN A 323 6.63 -23.33 7.89
CA ASN A 323 5.28 -23.89 7.84
C ASN A 323 5.27 -25.39 7.45
N LEU A 324 6.18 -25.82 6.58
CA LEU A 324 6.40 -27.26 6.34
C LEU A 324 6.87 -27.97 7.62
N GLY A 325 7.76 -27.36 8.41
CA GLY A 325 8.18 -27.90 9.71
C GLY A 325 7.02 -28.07 10.68
N VAL A 326 6.11 -27.09 10.77
CA VAL A 326 4.89 -27.17 11.59
C VAL A 326 4.00 -28.34 11.15
N LEU A 327 3.73 -28.47 9.84
CA LEU A 327 2.94 -29.59 9.33
C LEU A 327 3.62 -30.95 9.52
N THR A 328 4.94 -31.01 9.39
CA THR A 328 5.71 -32.25 9.57
C THR A 328 5.72 -32.70 11.03
N TYR A 329 5.78 -31.75 11.95
CA TYR A 329 5.64 -32.00 13.38
C TYR A 329 4.26 -32.54 13.73
N ALA A 330 3.20 -31.93 13.18
CA ALA A 330 1.81 -32.37 13.39
C ALA A 330 1.55 -33.79 12.86
N ASP A 331 2.27 -34.21 11.82
CA ASP A 331 2.23 -35.57 11.28
C ASP A 331 2.97 -36.62 12.13
N GLY A 332 3.67 -36.19 13.19
CA GLY A 332 4.41 -37.09 14.07
C GLY A 332 5.82 -37.42 13.60
N ASP A 333 6.43 -36.62 12.71
CA ASP A 333 7.86 -36.73 12.35
C ASP A 333 8.67 -35.56 12.96
N PRO A 334 9.00 -35.61 14.27
CA PRO A 334 9.77 -34.56 14.93
C PRO A 334 11.21 -34.45 14.39
N LYS A 335 11.78 -35.53 13.83
CA LYS A 335 13.14 -35.48 13.27
C LYS A 335 13.18 -34.58 12.04
N GLN A 336 12.31 -34.83 11.08
CA GLN A 336 12.25 -34.02 9.87
C GLN A 336 11.76 -32.59 10.17
N ALA A 337 10.85 -32.42 11.13
CA ALA A 337 10.44 -31.09 11.58
C ALA A 337 11.62 -30.26 12.12
N ALA A 338 12.48 -30.85 12.94
CA ALA A 338 13.68 -30.19 13.46
C ALA A 338 14.61 -29.71 12.32
N ASP A 339 14.81 -30.53 11.29
CA ASP A 339 15.62 -30.16 10.12
C ASP A 339 15.02 -28.99 9.33
N ARG A 340 13.69 -28.99 9.15
CA ARG A 340 12.97 -27.90 8.49
C ARG A 340 13.05 -26.59 9.28
N PHE A 341 12.84 -26.64 10.60
CA PHE A 341 12.98 -25.48 11.47
C PHE A 341 14.42 -24.95 11.49
N ARG A 342 15.41 -25.83 11.59
CA ARG A 342 16.83 -25.45 11.48
C ARG A 342 17.14 -24.80 10.14
N ALA A 343 16.61 -25.31 9.03
CA ALA A 343 16.77 -24.69 7.71
C ALA A 343 16.13 -23.29 7.64
N ALA A 344 14.92 -23.12 8.17
CA ALA A 344 14.26 -21.82 8.27
C ALA A 344 15.05 -20.83 9.13
N LEU A 345 15.61 -21.28 10.27
CA LEU A 345 16.41 -20.46 11.18
C LEU A 345 17.76 -20.05 10.61
N ARG A 346 18.37 -20.84 9.72
CA ARG A 346 19.57 -20.41 8.97
C ARG A 346 19.29 -19.21 8.08
N LEU A 347 18.08 -19.13 7.51
CA LEU A 347 17.66 -18.06 6.60
C LEU A 347 17.10 -16.85 7.37
N SER A 348 16.38 -17.09 8.47
CA SER A 348 15.74 -16.07 9.32
C SER A 348 16.09 -16.28 10.80
N PRO A 349 17.32 -15.95 11.24
CA PRO A 349 17.81 -16.27 12.58
C PRO A 349 17.17 -15.46 13.72
N ARG A 350 16.37 -14.44 13.38
CA ARG A 350 15.63 -13.58 14.33
C ARG A 350 14.16 -13.98 14.51
N ARG A 351 13.76 -15.13 13.98
CA ARG A 351 12.38 -15.60 14.02
C ARG A 351 12.07 -16.31 15.35
N ALA A 352 11.39 -15.63 16.25
CA ALA A 352 11.14 -16.10 17.62
C ALA A 352 10.27 -17.37 17.67
N ASP A 353 9.20 -17.42 16.86
CA ASP A 353 8.29 -18.55 16.68
C ASP A 353 9.01 -19.80 16.16
N ALA A 354 9.94 -19.65 15.21
CA ALA A 354 10.73 -20.77 14.72
C ALA A 354 11.72 -21.30 15.77
N TRP A 355 12.36 -20.43 16.56
CA TRP A 355 13.22 -20.87 17.66
C TRP A 355 12.43 -21.60 18.76
N TYR A 356 11.23 -21.11 19.09
CA TYR A 356 10.34 -21.73 20.06
C TYR A 356 9.93 -23.13 19.61
N ASN A 357 9.37 -23.27 18.40
CA ASN A 357 8.96 -24.57 17.87
C ASN A 357 10.14 -25.52 17.73
N TYR A 358 11.31 -25.03 17.29
CA TYR A 358 12.52 -25.83 17.23
C TYR A 358 12.93 -26.37 18.61
N ALA A 359 12.84 -25.55 19.66
CA ALA A 359 13.13 -25.97 21.03
C ALA A 359 12.17 -27.06 21.53
N ILE A 360 10.86 -26.91 21.26
CA ILE A 360 9.85 -27.93 21.60
C ILE A 360 10.15 -29.26 20.88
N VAL A 361 10.47 -29.21 19.59
CA VAL A 361 10.80 -30.41 18.83
C VAL A 361 12.09 -31.07 19.33
N LEU A 362 13.12 -30.29 19.67
CA LEU A 362 14.36 -30.80 20.25
C LEU A 362 14.13 -31.50 21.59
N ASP A 363 13.28 -30.92 22.44
CA ASP A 363 12.92 -31.50 23.73
C ASP A 363 12.22 -32.85 23.56
N GLN A 364 11.25 -32.95 22.64
CA GLN A 364 10.59 -34.21 22.31
C GLN A 364 11.56 -35.28 21.77
N LEU A 365 12.61 -34.87 21.06
CA LEU A 365 13.67 -35.76 20.58
C LEU A 365 14.68 -36.16 21.68
N GLY A 366 14.49 -35.70 22.93
CA GLY A 366 15.42 -35.94 24.05
C GLY A 366 16.70 -35.12 24.00
N ARG A 367 16.77 -34.11 23.12
CA ARG A 367 17.95 -33.24 22.93
C ARG A 367 17.87 -32.01 23.82
N HIS A 368 17.68 -32.23 25.12
CA HIS A 368 17.45 -31.18 26.12
C HIS A 368 18.58 -30.13 26.18
N GLU A 369 19.83 -30.56 25.98
CA GLU A 369 21.01 -29.68 25.95
C GLU A 369 20.95 -28.63 24.83
N GLU A 370 20.27 -28.93 23.72
CA GLU A 370 20.07 -27.99 22.61
C GLU A 370 18.73 -27.24 22.71
N ALA A 371 17.73 -27.84 23.35
CA ALA A 371 16.40 -27.26 23.52
C ALA A 371 16.42 -26.01 24.40
N VAL A 372 17.12 -26.03 25.54
CA VAL A 372 17.18 -24.88 26.47
C VAL A 372 17.80 -23.64 25.81
N PRO A 373 18.97 -23.71 25.14
CA PRO A 373 19.52 -22.56 24.41
C PRO A 373 18.59 -22.03 23.31
N ALA A 374 17.92 -22.91 22.57
CA ALA A 374 16.93 -22.51 21.56
C ALA A 374 15.74 -21.78 22.18
N MET A 375 15.25 -22.25 23.32
CA MET A 375 14.16 -21.63 24.09
C MET A 375 14.56 -20.24 24.60
N VAL A 376 15.75 -20.11 25.19
CA VAL A 376 16.29 -18.81 25.64
C VAL A 376 16.41 -17.84 24.47
N ARG A 377 16.85 -18.33 23.30
CA ARG A 377 16.94 -17.49 22.10
C ARG A 377 15.55 -17.00 21.65
N ALA A 378 14.54 -17.86 21.67
CA ALA A 378 13.16 -17.47 21.36
C ALA A 378 12.63 -16.40 22.34
N ALA A 379 12.88 -16.58 23.65
CA ALA A 379 12.46 -15.64 24.69
C ALA A 379 13.11 -14.26 24.54
N ARG A 380 14.42 -14.21 24.26
CA ARG A 380 15.16 -12.96 23.96
C ARG A 380 14.69 -12.26 22.69
N LEU A 381 14.17 -13.02 21.72
CA LEU A 381 13.58 -12.49 20.49
C LEU A 381 12.11 -12.08 20.69
N GLY A 382 11.55 -12.23 21.90
CA GLY A 382 10.23 -11.73 22.27
C GLY A 382 9.10 -12.77 22.22
N SER A 383 9.39 -14.07 22.12
CA SER A 383 8.36 -15.11 22.26
C SER A 383 7.86 -15.18 23.70
N LYS A 384 6.59 -14.81 23.93
CA LYS A 384 5.98 -14.88 25.26
C LYS A 384 5.88 -16.32 25.78
N ASP A 385 5.50 -17.25 24.91
CA ASP A 385 5.39 -18.67 25.27
C ASP A 385 6.74 -19.23 25.73
N ALA A 386 7.84 -18.79 25.10
CA ALA A 386 9.19 -19.17 25.53
C ALA A 386 9.58 -18.54 26.88
N GLN A 387 9.19 -17.28 27.11
CA GLN A 387 9.43 -16.58 28.38
C GLN A 387 8.68 -17.26 29.52
N GLU A 388 7.42 -17.64 29.29
CA GLU A 388 6.56 -18.35 30.24
C GLU A 388 7.12 -19.76 30.53
N ALA A 389 7.50 -20.52 29.49
CA ALA A 389 8.06 -21.86 29.65
C ALA A 389 9.35 -21.87 30.49
N LEU A 390 10.26 -20.92 30.26
CA LEU A 390 11.51 -20.81 31.02
C LEU A 390 11.25 -20.36 32.47
N THR A 391 10.40 -19.36 32.68
CA THR A 391 10.04 -18.88 34.02
C THR A 391 9.37 -19.97 34.83
N GLY A 392 8.44 -20.72 34.23
CA GLY A 392 7.77 -21.87 34.87
C GLY A 392 8.73 -23.01 35.22
N SER A 393 9.86 -23.11 34.52
CA SER A 393 10.91 -24.10 34.80
C SER A 393 12.00 -23.57 35.73
N GLY A 394 11.87 -22.36 36.28
CA GLY A 394 12.87 -21.72 37.14
C GLY A 394 14.14 -21.27 36.41
N LEU A 395 14.11 -21.19 35.08
CA LEU A 395 15.22 -20.80 34.22
C LEU A 395 15.08 -19.34 33.75
N GLY A 396 16.20 -18.60 33.72
CA GLY A 396 16.26 -17.24 33.18
C GLY A 396 16.47 -17.21 31.66
N TRP A 397 16.18 -16.06 31.04
CA TRP A 397 16.40 -15.82 29.61
C TRP A 397 17.06 -14.48 29.32
#